data_AF-A0A7X7FNX9-F1
#
_entry.id   AF-A0A7X7FNX9-F1
#
_cell.length_a   1.000
_cell.length_b   1.000
_cell.length_c   1.000
_cell.angle_alpha   90.00
_cell.angle_beta   90.00
_cell.angle_gamma   90.00
#
_symmetry.space_group_name_H-M   'P 1'
#
loop_
_entity.id
_entity.type
_entity.pdbx_description
1 polymer ?
#
loop_
_entity_poly.entity_id
_entity_poly.type
_entity_poly.pdbx_seq_one_letter_code
_entity_poly.pdbx_strand_id
1 'polypeptide(L)'
;MQYIVFAAFAIILSLPVEGPAQTWVLVRSPAWIFAAVAGHILAAGLAGALATRYVKTKLEYEASWLPAAQHRLGRGHTAIRAVLLTTFVGLVFLTDWLRLIRSWNGIACVWGLDEIIAISPFFAAVFASYVGIYPADRAIRQVAMELRLWASVPARPPWSLRAFIKFMFRQNVLIIAVPMLPIMVANDFVLVYAKPIRTAAFGILWADQAVLVAIAGLVFLVAPVMLRYIWHTRVLPDGELRRRLEDLCRRVGLKYRRILIWESDGMVVNAAVMGLLRPVRYILLSDGLLEMMDDAKIEAVFGHEAGHVKCRHIEFYLLFAVLSMLIVGGVMELIMRADRQWPALSEQIPDLQAYLPVLATGMILLIWWLGFGAVSRQFELQADLFGARSMTRTAQECGMPCLVHQPPAISVDNEDVVLGEVVCASAAALFAEALNCIAALNGIPIDAKGWRHSSIAHRMAQLRDYAVRPGAAAWLDTKVLIIKASLLAGTVAGLLIALLIYSPHLREWRWGP
;
A
#
# COMPACT_ATOMS: atom_id res chain seq x y z
N MET A 1 -4.60 -2.58 -8.24
CA MET A 1 -5.67 -3.55 -7.92
C MET A 1 -5.73 -3.79 -6.42
N GLN A 2 -4.59 -4.03 -5.75
CA GLN A 2 -4.51 -4.15 -4.28
C GLN A 2 -5.38 -3.16 -3.49
N TYR A 3 -5.29 -1.85 -3.78
CA TYR A 3 -6.12 -0.83 -3.12
C TYR A 3 -7.63 -1.05 -3.26
N ILE A 4 -8.09 -1.60 -4.38
CA ILE A 4 -9.51 -1.82 -4.65
C ILE A 4 -9.98 -3.11 -4.00
N VAL A 5 -9.11 -4.13 -3.93
CA VAL A 5 -9.38 -5.32 -3.12
C VAL A 5 -9.55 -4.92 -1.65
N PHE A 6 -8.64 -4.08 -1.13
CA PHE A 6 -8.76 -3.54 0.21
C PHE A 6 -10.04 -2.72 0.39
N ALA A 7 -10.38 -1.86 -0.56
CA ALA A 7 -11.63 -1.10 -0.54
C ALA A 7 -12.88 -2.01 -0.53
N ALA A 8 -12.88 -3.11 -1.29
CA ALA A 8 -13.98 -4.06 -1.29
C ALA A 8 -14.18 -4.71 0.09
N PHE A 9 -13.09 -5.13 0.76
CA PHE A 9 -13.16 -5.60 2.15
C PHE A 9 -13.66 -4.51 3.09
N ALA A 10 -13.11 -3.30 2.99
CA ALA A 10 -13.51 -2.18 3.84
C ALA A 10 -14.99 -1.83 3.70
N ILE A 11 -15.52 -1.81 2.46
CA ILE A 11 -16.95 -1.58 2.19
C ILE A 11 -17.81 -2.62 2.90
N ILE A 12 -17.53 -3.92 2.69
CA ILE A 12 -18.32 -4.99 3.29
C ILE A 12 -18.25 -4.96 4.83
N LEU A 13 -17.05 -4.77 5.39
CA LEU A 13 -16.84 -4.72 6.85
C LEU A 13 -17.38 -3.44 7.51
N SER A 14 -17.54 -2.36 6.75
CA SER A 14 -18.09 -1.09 7.26
C SER A 14 -19.60 -1.09 7.38
N LEU A 15 -20.29 -2.03 6.72
CA LEU A 15 -21.75 -2.08 6.69
C LEU A 15 -22.30 -2.84 7.89
N PRO A 16 -23.43 -2.39 8.46
CA PRO A 16 -24.07 -3.09 9.56
C PRO A 16 -24.60 -4.46 9.10
N VAL A 17 -24.99 -5.31 10.05
CA VAL A 17 -25.52 -6.65 9.79
C VAL A 17 -26.73 -6.60 8.85
N GLU A 18 -27.54 -5.54 8.98
CA GLU A 18 -28.72 -5.30 8.15
C GLU A 18 -28.40 -4.73 6.75
N GLY A 19 -27.13 -4.47 6.43
CA GLY A 19 -26.74 -3.86 5.15
C GLY A 19 -27.02 -2.36 5.06
N PRO A 20 -26.93 -1.76 3.86
CA PRO A 20 -27.09 -0.32 3.68
C PRO A 20 -28.50 0.15 4.06
N ALA A 21 -28.65 1.46 4.26
CA ALA A 21 -29.93 2.10 4.54
C ALA A 21 -30.99 1.68 3.49
N GLN A 22 -32.17 1.26 3.96
CA GLN A 22 -33.24 0.75 3.06
C GLN A 22 -33.77 1.81 2.09
N THR A 23 -33.56 3.08 2.41
CA THR A 23 -33.85 4.23 1.55
C THR A 23 -33.01 4.27 0.27
N TRP A 24 -31.86 3.59 0.24
CA TRP A 24 -30.97 3.55 -0.93
C TRP A 24 -31.21 2.35 -1.86
N VAL A 25 -31.90 1.32 -1.36
CA VAL A 25 -32.08 0.07 -2.10
C VAL A 25 -33.15 0.24 -3.18
N LEU A 26 -32.73 0.19 -4.43
CA LEU A 26 -33.60 0.27 -5.61
C LEU A 26 -34.06 -1.12 -6.07
N VAL A 27 -33.25 -2.16 -5.87
CA VAL A 27 -33.50 -3.51 -6.38
C VAL A 27 -33.61 -4.52 -5.24
N ARG A 28 -34.82 -5.06 -5.06
CA ARG A 28 -35.13 -6.03 -3.98
C ARG A 28 -35.44 -7.44 -4.48
N SER A 29 -35.82 -7.58 -5.75
CA SER A 29 -36.16 -8.88 -6.33
C SER A 29 -34.92 -9.75 -6.50
N PRO A 30 -34.87 -10.99 -5.96
CA PRO A 30 -33.70 -11.86 -6.06
C PRO A 30 -33.21 -12.06 -7.50
N ALA A 31 -34.12 -12.22 -8.47
CA ALA A 31 -33.76 -12.38 -9.88
C ALA A 31 -32.97 -11.18 -10.42
N TRP A 32 -33.40 -9.96 -10.07
CA TRP A 32 -32.72 -8.74 -10.48
C TRP A 32 -31.41 -8.49 -9.72
N ILE A 33 -31.31 -8.95 -8.47
CA ILE A 33 -30.05 -8.93 -7.71
C ILE A 33 -29.02 -9.83 -8.39
N PHE A 34 -29.38 -11.08 -8.72
CA PHE A 34 -28.48 -11.98 -9.45
C PHE A 34 -28.14 -11.46 -10.85
N ALA A 35 -29.09 -10.80 -11.54
CA ALA A 35 -28.81 -10.12 -12.81
C ALA A 35 -27.80 -8.96 -12.63
N ALA A 36 -27.88 -8.19 -11.54
CA ALA A 36 -26.91 -7.15 -11.22
C ALA A 36 -25.52 -7.73 -10.92
N VAL A 37 -25.45 -8.85 -10.18
CA VAL A 37 -24.20 -9.61 -9.95
C VAL A 37 -23.58 -10.08 -11.27
N ALA A 38 -24.38 -10.69 -12.14
CA ALA A 38 -23.92 -11.11 -13.46
C ALA A 38 -23.47 -9.91 -14.30
N GLY A 39 -24.24 -8.82 -14.29
CA GLY A 39 -23.92 -7.57 -14.97
C GLY A 39 -22.59 -6.97 -14.51
N HIS A 40 -22.30 -6.98 -13.20
CA HIS A 40 -21.02 -6.55 -12.63
C HIS A 40 -19.83 -7.36 -13.20
N ILE A 41 -19.94 -8.69 -13.20
CA ILE A 41 -18.90 -9.59 -13.71
C ILE A 41 -18.70 -9.40 -15.22
N LEU A 42 -19.79 -9.32 -15.98
CA LEU A 42 -19.76 -9.11 -17.42
C LEU A 42 -19.19 -7.74 -17.79
N ALA A 43 -19.56 -6.68 -17.07
CA ALA A 43 -19.04 -5.33 -17.30
C ALA A 43 -17.51 -5.27 -17.11
N ALA A 44 -16.98 -5.92 -16.07
CA ALA A 44 -15.55 -5.99 -15.83
C ALA A 44 -14.80 -6.78 -16.92
N GLY A 45 -15.36 -7.92 -17.34
CA GLY A 45 -14.80 -8.72 -18.44
C GLY A 45 -14.83 -7.98 -19.78
N LEU A 46 -15.94 -7.32 -20.11
CA LEU A 46 -16.10 -6.54 -21.34
C LEU A 46 -15.16 -5.33 -21.35
N ALA A 47 -15.04 -4.60 -20.24
CA ALA A 47 -14.08 -3.50 -20.12
C ALA A 47 -12.64 -3.99 -20.37
N GLY A 48 -12.28 -5.17 -19.84
CA GLY A 48 -11.02 -5.85 -20.12
C GLY A 48 -10.83 -6.17 -21.61
N ALA A 49 -11.81 -6.82 -22.23
CA ALA A 49 -11.76 -7.22 -23.63
C ALA A 49 -11.66 -5.99 -24.58
N LEU A 50 -12.42 -4.93 -24.31
CA LEU A 50 -12.39 -3.69 -25.08
C LEU A 50 -11.03 -2.98 -24.97
N ALA A 51 -10.47 -2.90 -23.75
CA ALA A 51 -9.14 -2.33 -23.54
C ALA A 51 -8.05 -3.12 -24.29
N THR A 52 -8.18 -4.44 -24.33
CA THR A 52 -7.26 -5.36 -24.97
C THR A 52 -7.30 -5.32 -26.49
N ARG A 53 -8.50 -5.28 -27.10
CA ARG A 53 -8.69 -5.45 -28.54
C ARG A 53 -7.86 -4.43 -29.33
N TYR A 54 -7.91 -3.16 -28.94
CA TYR A 54 -7.14 -2.10 -29.59
C TYR A 54 -5.63 -2.31 -29.47
N VAL A 55 -5.15 -2.63 -28.26
CA VAL A 55 -3.71 -2.80 -27.98
C VAL A 55 -3.14 -3.97 -28.75
N LYS A 56 -3.85 -5.11 -28.74
CA LYS A 56 -3.44 -6.31 -29.44
C LYS A 56 -3.36 -6.06 -30.96
N THR A 57 -4.43 -5.58 -31.57
CA THR A 57 -4.48 -5.38 -33.03
C THR A 57 -3.40 -4.41 -33.49
N LYS A 58 -3.14 -3.32 -32.75
CA LYS A 58 -2.13 -2.36 -33.16
C LYS A 58 -0.70 -2.90 -33.04
N LEU A 59 -0.40 -3.68 -32.00
CA LEU A 59 0.90 -4.33 -31.84
C LEU A 59 1.21 -5.37 -32.93
N GLU A 60 0.19 -6.04 -33.46
CA GLU A 60 0.36 -7.00 -34.57
C GLU A 60 0.87 -6.32 -35.85
N TYR A 61 0.58 -5.03 -36.06
CA TYR A 61 1.04 -4.27 -37.23
C TYR A 61 2.27 -3.40 -36.96
N GLU A 62 2.46 -2.92 -35.73
CA GLU A 62 3.49 -1.93 -35.39
C GLU A 62 4.23 -2.30 -34.09
N ALA A 63 5.27 -3.12 -34.20
CA ALA A 63 6.07 -3.56 -33.03
C ALA A 63 6.79 -2.40 -32.31
N SER A 64 7.16 -1.34 -33.03
CA SER A 64 7.72 -0.10 -32.47
C SER A 64 6.76 0.62 -31.51
N TRP A 65 5.47 0.31 -31.56
CA TRP A 65 4.45 0.88 -30.67
C TRP A 65 4.47 0.29 -29.25
N LEU A 66 5.35 -0.68 -28.95
CA LEU A 66 5.45 -1.37 -27.66
C LEU A 66 5.42 -0.43 -26.42
N PRO A 67 6.20 0.67 -26.33
CA PRO A 67 6.16 1.54 -25.16
C PRO A 67 4.78 2.21 -24.97
N ALA A 68 4.18 2.64 -26.07
CA ALA A 68 2.85 3.26 -26.05
C ALA A 68 1.74 2.23 -25.78
N ALA A 69 1.90 0.98 -26.24
CA ALA A 69 1.02 -0.14 -25.94
C ALA A 69 0.97 -0.44 -24.43
N GLN A 70 2.14 -0.50 -23.79
CA GLN A 70 2.25 -0.67 -22.33
C GLN A 70 1.56 0.47 -21.59
N HIS A 71 1.79 1.72 -21.99
CA HIS A 71 1.14 2.88 -21.40
C HIS A 71 -0.39 2.86 -21.57
N ARG A 72 -0.88 2.50 -22.77
CA ARG A 72 -2.31 2.39 -23.07
C ARG A 72 -2.98 1.28 -22.26
N LEU A 73 -2.34 0.11 -22.15
CA LEU A 73 -2.82 -0.98 -21.31
C LEU A 73 -2.85 -0.57 -19.83
N GLY A 74 -1.84 0.18 -19.37
CA GLY A 74 -1.83 0.79 -18.03
C GLY A 74 -3.03 1.70 -17.77
N ARG A 75 -3.40 2.56 -18.72
CA ARG A 75 -4.63 3.38 -18.64
C ARG A 75 -5.89 2.51 -18.66
N GLY A 76 -5.91 1.45 -19.47
CA GLY A 76 -6.98 0.45 -19.49
C GLY A 76 -7.18 -0.21 -18.13
N HIS A 77 -6.09 -0.60 -17.44
CA HIS A 77 -6.16 -1.11 -16.07
C HIS A 77 -6.79 -0.11 -15.11
N THR A 78 -6.49 1.19 -15.22
CA THR A 78 -7.11 2.22 -14.37
C THR A 78 -8.61 2.35 -14.64
N ALA A 79 -9.05 2.29 -15.91
CA ALA A 79 -10.47 2.32 -16.26
C ALA A 79 -11.21 1.08 -15.73
N ILE A 80 -10.65 -0.11 -15.92
CA ILE A 80 -11.21 -1.39 -15.42
C ILE A 80 -11.36 -1.36 -13.91
N ARG A 81 -10.35 -0.84 -13.21
CA ARG A 81 -10.35 -0.62 -11.76
C ARG A 81 -11.49 0.29 -11.32
N ALA A 82 -11.73 1.40 -12.03
CA ALA A 82 -12.85 2.29 -11.75
C ALA A 82 -14.19 1.58 -11.99
N VAL A 83 -14.35 0.87 -13.11
CA VAL A 83 -15.57 0.07 -13.40
C VAL A 83 -15.81 -0.95 -12.29
N LEU A 84 -14.80 -1.74 -11.91
CA LEU A 84 -14.89 -2.74 -10.85
C LEU A 84 -15.38 -2.13 -9.53
N LEU A 85 -14.74 -1.05 -9.07
CA LEU A 85 -15.11 -0.43 -7.80
C LEU A 85 -16.50 0.20 -7.85
N THR A 86 -16.79 1.00 -8.88
CA THR A 86 -18.07 1.71 -8.99
C THR A 86 -19.25 0.76 -9.13
N THR A 87 -19.13 -0.27 -9.97
CA THR A 87 -20.21 -1.25 -10.15
C THR A 87 -20.37 -2.16 -8.92
N PHE A 88 -19.29 -2.46 -8.19
CA PHE A 88 -19.37 -3.18 -6.93
C PHE A 88 -20.03 -2.35 -5.82
N VAL A 89 -19.68 -1.07 -5.68
CA VAL A 89 -20.37 -0.13 -4.78
C VAL A 89 -21.85 -0.05 -5.15
N GLY A 90 -22.17 0.11 -6.43
CA GLY A 90 -23.57 0.09 -6.90
C GLY A 90 -24.30 -1.20 -6.53
N LEU A 91 -23.66 -2.36 -6.71
CA LEU A 91 -24.22 -3.66 -6.31
C LEU A 91 -24.50 -3.70 -4.79
N VAL A 92 -23.56 -3.28 -3.96
CA VAL A 92 -23.69 -3.35 -2.51
C VAL A 92 -24.72 -2.37 -1.96
N PHE A 93 -24.77 -1.13 -2.47
CA PHE A 93 -25.59 -0.06 -1.92
C PHE A 93 -26.97 0.10 -2.58
N LEU A 94 -27.13 -0.26 -3.85
CA LEU A 94 -28.40 -0.10 -4.59
C LEU A 94 -29.23 -1.38 -4.64
N THR A 95 -28.72 -2.50 -4.11
CA THR A 95 -29.41 -3.80 -4.11
C THR A 95 -29.40 -4.45 -2.72
N ASP A 96 -30.35 -5.34 -2.45
CA ASP A 96 -30.42 -6.13 -1.20
C ASP A 96 -29.43 -7.32 -1.16
N TRP A 97 -28.32 -7.27 -1.90
CA TRP A 97 -27.34 -8.38 -2.00
C TRP A 97 -26.88 -8.93 -0.64
N LEU A 98 -26.50 -8.03 0.29
CA LEU A 98 -25.99 -8.44 1.60
C LEU A 98 -27.08 -9.08 2.47
N ARG A 99 -28.31 -8.54 2.44
CA ARG A 99 -29.46 -9.10 3.14
C ARG A 99 -29.84 -10.47 2.58
N LEU A 100 -29.82 -10.62 1.25
CA LEU A 100 -30.11 -11.87 0.58
C LEU A 100 -29.16 -12.97 1.05
N ILE A 101 -27.85 -12.72 1.10
CA ILE A 101 -26.88 -13.70 1.59
C ILE A 101 -27.12 -14.03 3.06
N ARG A 102 -27.29 -13.01 3.91
CA ARG A 102 -27.50 -13.20 5.35
C ARG A 102 -28.83 -13.86 5.68
N SER A 103 -29.79 -13.88 4.75
CA SER A 103 -31.05 -14.61 4.88
C SER A 103 -30.90 -16.13 4.67
N TRP A 104 -29.78 -16.62 4.12
CA TRP A 104 -29.61 -18.04 3.87
C TRP A 104 -29.28 -18.79 5.16
N ASN A 105 -30.16 -19.72 5.51
CA ASN A 105 -30.00 -20.59 6.67
C ASN A 105 -28.68 -21.37 6.60
N GLY A 106 -27.90 -21.33 7.68
CA GLY A 106 -26.65 -22.08 7.81
C GLY A 106 -25.38 -21.28 7.55
N ILE A 107 -25.44 -20.14 6.84
CA ILE A 107 -24.26 -19.27 6.66
C ILE A 107 -23.87 -18.61 7.97
N ALA A 108 -24.85 -18.12 8.75
CA ALA A 108 -24.62 -17.46 10.04
C ALA A 108 -23.93 -18.34 11.09
N CYS A 109 -23.83 -19.65 10.87
CA CYS A 109 -23.14 -20.57 11.79
C CYS A 109 -21.61 -20.59 11.59
N VAL A 110 -21.10 -20.05 10.48
CA VAL A 110 -19.68 -20.07 10.14
C VAL A 110 -19.14 -18.64 10.11
N TRP A 111 -18.23 -18.32 11.03
CA TRP A 111 -17.65 -16.97 11.15
C TRP A 111 -16.94 -16.56 9.85
N GLY A 112 -17.29 -15.39 9.34
CA GLY A 112 -16.76 -14.74 8.15
C GLY A 112 -17.31 -15.27 6.83
N LEU A 113 -18.20 -16.27 6.83
CA LEU A 113 -18.65 -16.90 5.60
C LEU A 113 -19.58 -15.99 4.78
N ASP A 114 -20.45 -15.22 5.44
CA ASP A 114 -21.33 -14.27 4.77
C ASP A 114 -20.53 -13.13 4.12
N GLU A 115 -19.49 -12.61 4.78
CA GLU A 115 -18.60 -11.60 4.17
C GLU A 115 -17.85 -12.15 2.96
N ILE A 116 -17.36 -13.41 3.02
CA ILE A 116 -16.67 -14.07 1.89
C ILE A 116 -17.61 -14.21 0.70
N ILE A 117 -18.84 -14.63 0.94
CA ILE A 117 -19.84 -14.78 -0.11
C ILE A 117 -20.24 -13.39 -0.64
N ALA A 118 -20.39 -12.40 0.23
CA ALA A 118 -20.72 -11.03 -0.14
C ALA A 118 -19.67 -10.37 -1.04
N ILE A 119 -18.38 -10.62 -0.80
CA ILE A 119 -17.28 -10.12 -1.64
C ILE A 119 -17.01 -10.98 -2.88
N SER A 120 -17.56 -12.20 -2.98
CA SER A 120 -17.28 -13.11 -4.09
C SER A 120 -17.61 -12.55 -5.49
N PRO A 121 -18.68 -11.75 -5.73
CA PRO A 121 -18.91 -11.13 -7.03
C PRO A 121 -17.75 -10.23 -7.48
N PHE A 122 -17.15 -9.52 -6.54
CA PHE A 122 -16.00 -8.66 -6.80
C PHE A 122 -14.79 -9.48 -7.25
N PHE A 123 -14.50 -10.61 -6.58
CA PHE A 123 -13.41 -11.48 -7.00
C PHE A 123 -13.67 -12.18 -8.34
N ALA A 124 -14.91 -12.57 -8.61
CA ALA A 124 -15.32 -13.09 -9.91
C ALA A 124 -15.14 -12.05 -11.03
N ALA A 125 -15.49 -10.79 -10.77
CA ALA A 125 -15.30 -9.69 -11.72
C ALA A 125 -13.81 -9.35 -11.93
N VAL A 126 -12.98 -9.39 -10.88
CA VAL A 126 -11.52 -9.27 -11.00
C VAL A 126 -10.95 -10.37 -11.88
N PHE A 127 -11.37 -11.63 -11.66
CA PHE A 127 -10.96 -12.75 -12.50
C PHE A 127 -11.38 -12.57 -13.96
N ALA A 128 -12.65 -12.21 -14.22
CA ALA A 128 -13.16 -11.94 -15.56
C ALA A 128 -12.36 -10.81 -16.25
N SER A 129 -12.01 -9.76 -15.51
CA SER A 129 -11.19 -8.66 -16.04
C SER A 129 -9.78 -9.13 -16.44
N TYR A 130 -9.16 -10.02 -15.66
CA TYR A 130 -7.85 -10.59 -15.99
C TYR A 130 -7.90 -11.49 -17.22
N VAL A 131 -8.95 -12.29 -17.38
CA VAL A 131 -9.17 -13.06 -18.61
C VAL A 131 -9.29 -12.12 -19.82
N GLY A 132 -10.04 -11.02 -19.68
CA GLY A 132 -10.19 -10.02 -20.74
C GLY A 132 -8.90 -9.26 -21.10
N ILE A 133 -8.04 -9.00 -20.11
CA ILE A 133 -6.74 -8.29 -20.27
C ILE A 133 -5.66 -9.20 -20.89
N TYR A 134 -5.68 -10.49 -20.57
CA TYR A 134 -4.59 -11.42 -20.88
C TYR A 134 -4.09 -11.39 -22.34
N PRO A 135 -4.95 -11.33 -23.38
CA PRO A 135 -4.45 -11.32 -24.76
C PRO A 135 -3.54 -10.14 -25.10
N ALA A 136 -3.79 -8.94 -24.54
CA ALA A 136 -2.92 -7.78 -24.75
C ALA A 136 -1.61 -7.91 -23.96
N ASP A 137 -1.69 -8.36 -22.70
CA ASP A 137 -0.51 -8.61 -21.88
C ASP A 137 0.41 -9.67 -22.52
N ARG A 138 -0.15 -10.75 -23.05
CA ARG A 138 0.60 -11.76 -23.80
C ARG A 138 1.24 -11.20 -25.07
N ALA A 139 0.50 -10.39 -25.85
CA ALA A 139 1.04 -9.78 -27.08
C ALA A 139 2.22 -8.83 -26.78
N ILE A 140 2.09 -7.98 -25.77
CA ILE A 140 3.18 -7.11 -25.29
C ILE A 140 4.41 -7.93 -24.93
N ARG A 141 4.23 -9.03 -24.18
CA ARG A 141 5.35 -9.90 -23.78
C ARG A 141 5.99 -10.63 -24.93
N GLN A 142 5.19 -11.08 -25.90
CA GLN A 142 5.68 -11.75 -27.09
C GLN A 142 6.61 -10.81 -27.88
N VAL A 143 6.15 -9.59 -28.16
CA VAL A 143 6.95 -8.57 -28.87
C VAL A 143 8.19 -8.18 -28.06
N ALA A 144 8.05 -7.99 -26.74
CA ALA A 144 9.20 -7.66 -25.88
C ALA A 144 10.24 -8.79 -25.82
N MET A 145 9.79 -10.05 -25.77
CA MET A 145 10.65 -11.22 -25.83
C MET A 145 11.40 -11.29 -27.16
N GLU A 146 10.69 -11.14 -28.27
CA GLU A 146 11.28 -11.12 -29.61
C GLU A 146 12.37 -10.05 -29.68
N LEU A 147 12.06 -8.79 -29.37
CA LEU A 147 13.03 -7.68 -29.40
C LEU A 147 14.29 -7.95 -28.57
N ARG A 148 14.16 -8.61 -27.41
CA ARG A 148 15.32 -9.01 -26.58
C ARG A 148 16.16 -10.08 -27.27
N LEU A 149 15.53 -11.08 -27.87
CA LEU A 149 16.23 -12.12 -28.63
C LEU A 149 16.96 -11.53 -29.84
N TRP A 150 16.36 -10.56 -30.55
CA TRP A 150 17.03 -9.80 -31.62
C TRP A 150 18.27 -9.05 -31.11
N ALA A 151 18.24 -8.56 -29.87
CA ALA A 151 19.37 -7.92 -29.20
C ALA A 151 20.37 -8.92 -28.57
N SER A 152 20.21 -10.23 -28.79
CA SER A 152 21.01 -11.29 -28.15
C SER A 152 20.99 -11.27 -26.62
N VAL A 153 19.91 -10.72 -26.04
CA VAL A 153 19.68 -10.70 -24.60
C VAL A 153 18.78 -11.87 -24.22
N PRO A 154 19.12 -12.66 -23.17
CA PRO A 154 18.25 -13.72 -22.68
C PRO A 154 16.83 -13.21 -22.39
N ALA A 155 15.82 -13.93 -22.89
CA ALA A 155 14.42 -13.58 -22.72
C ALA A 155 13.63 -14.77 -22.19
N ARG A 156 12.66 -14.50 -21.32
CA ARG A 156 11.76 -15.52 -20.77
C ARG A 156 10.55 -15.70 -21.70
N PRO A 157 9.99 -16.92 -21.80
CA PRO A 157 8.81 -17.17 -22.60
C PRO A 157 7.59 -16.38 -22.07
N PRO A 158 6.63 -16.00 -22.93
CA PRO A 158 5.41 -15.35 -22.48
C PRO A 158 4.58 -16.32 -21.63
N TRP A 159 3.90 -15.77 -20.63
CA TRP A 159 3.08 -16.58 -19.73
C TRP A 159 1.88 -17.23 -20.42
N SER A 160 1.58 -18.45 -20.00
CA SER A 160 0.26 -19.04 -20.22
C SER A 160 -0.80 -18.30 -19.41
N LEU A 161 -2.07 -18.41 -19.81
CA LEU A 161 -3.19 -17.81 -19.08
C LEU A 161 -3.21 -18.22 -17.60
N ARG A 162 -2.91 -19.50 -17.33
CA ARG A 162 -2.86 -20.05 -15.97
C ARG A 162 -1.75 -19.40 -15.14
N ALA A 163 -0.56 -19.24 -15.71
CA ALA A 163 0.56 -18.59 -15.03
C ALA A 163 0.25 -17.11 -14.75
N PHE A 164 -0.29 -16.39 -15.74
CA PHE A 164 -0.71 -15.00 -15.59
C PHE A 164 -1.75 -14.83 -14.48
N ILE A 165 -2.84 -15.60 -14.51
CA ILE A 165 -3.90 -15.52 -13.49
C ILE A 165 -3.34 -15.87 -12.11
N LYS A 166 -2.54 -16.95 -12.00
CA LYS A 166 -1.92 -17.35 -10.72
C LYS A 166 -1.07 -16.22 -10.16
N PHE A 167 -0.22 -15.60 -10.97
CA PHE A 167 0.61 -14.47 -10.55
C PHE A 167 -0.25 -13.27 -10.14
N MET A 168 -1.20 -12.87 -10.98
CA MET A 168 -2.05 -11.70 -10.73
C MET A 168 -2.93 -11.86 -9.50
N PHE A 169 -3.48 -13.06 -9.28
CA PHE A 169 -4.30 -13.38 -8.11
C PHE A 169 -3.46 -13.37 -6.82
N ARG A 170 -2.27 -13.99 -6.84
CA ARG A 170 -1.34 -13.94 -5.70
C ARG A 170 -0.95 -12.49 -5.37
N GLN A 171 -0.54 -11.74 -6.40
CA GLN A 171 -0.01 -10.38 -6.25
C GLN A 171 -1.06 -9.34 -5.86
N ASN A 172 -2.30 -9.48 -6.34
CA ASN A 172 -3.30 -8.44 -6.16
C ASN A 172 -4.39 -8.81 -5.16
N VAL A 173 -4.76 -10.09 -5.07
CA VAL A 173 -5.85 -10.58 -4.23
C VAL A 173 -5.30 -11.15 -2.93
N LEU A 174 -4.45 -12.19 -3.00
CA LEU A 174 -4.03 -12.91 -1.79
C LEU A 174 -3.22 -12.07 -0.81
N ILE A 175 -2.42 -11.12 -1.28
CA ILE A 175 -1.68 -10.17 -0.41
C ILE A 175 -2.62 -9.46 0.57
N ILE A 176 -3.82 -9.11 0.12
CA ILE A 176 -4.81 -8.39 0.92
C ILE A 176 -5.76 -9.37 1.60
N ALA A 177 -6.29 -10.35 0.86
CA ALA A 177 -7.27 -11.28 1.36
C ALA A 177 -6.72 -12.13 2.52
N VAL A 178 -5.50 -12.66 2.42
CA VAL A 178 -4.98 -13.58 3.44
C VAL A 178 -4.84 -12.91 4.82
N PRO A 179 -4.28 -11.69 4.97
CA PRO A 179 -4.33 -10.98 6.25
C PRO A 179 -5.74 -10.51 6.65
N MET A 180 -6.61 -10.18 5.70
CA MET A 180 -7.97 -9.71 6.01
C MET A 180 -8.88 -10.81 6.54
N LEU A 181 -8.72 -12.06 6.09
CA LEU A 181 -9.57 -13.18 6.52
C LEU A 181 -9.55 -13.41 8.05
N PRO A 182 -8.38 -13.48 8.74
CA PRO A 182 -8.35 -13.55 10.19
C PRO A 182 -8.96 -12.33 10.88
N ILE A 183 -8.79 -11.12 10.33
CA ILE A 183 -9.36 -9.88 10.89
C ILE A 183 -10.89 -9.91 10.80
N MET A 184 -11.42 -10.39 9.68
CA MET A 184 -12.85 -10.57 9.45
C MET A 184 -13.45 -11.61 10.41
N VAL A 185 -12.82 -12.78 10.56
CA VAL A 185 -13.25 -13.78 11.57
C VAL A 185 -13.18 -13.21 12.98
N ALA A 186 -12.15 -12.41 13.29
CA ALA A 186 -12.03 -11.74 14.57
C ALA A 186 -13.10 -10.66 14.79
N ASN A 187 -13.53 -9.95 13.74
CA ASN A 187 -14.61 -8.99 13.79
C ASN A 187 -15.91 -9.66 14.21
N ASP A 188 -16.26 -10.79 13.60
CA ASP A 188 -17.48 -11.53 13.94
C ASP A 188 -17.43 -12.09 15.35
N PHE A 189 -16.28 -12.64 15.74
CA PHE A 189 -16.05 -13.06 17.12
C PHE A 189 -16.29 -11.92 18.10
N VAL A 190 -15.70 -10.74 17.84
CA VAL A 190 -15.85 -9.57 18.72
C VAL A 190 -17.31 -9.09 18.75
N LEU A 191 -18.02 -9.09 17.62
CA LEU A 191 -19.43 -8.72 17.57
C LEU A 191 -20.32 -9.66 18.38
N VAL A 192 -20.11 -10.98 18.25
CA VAL A 192 -20.87 -12.00 18.99
C VAL A 192 -20.58 -11.95 20.49
N TYR A 193 -19.31 -11.77 20.87
CA TYR A 193 -18.87 -11.77 22.26
C TYR A 193 -18.74 -10.37 22.88
N ALA A 194 -19.27 -9.32 22.23
CA ALA A 194 -19.11 -7.94 22.66
C ALA A 194 -19.55 -7.72 24.12
N LYS A 195 -20.74 -8.21 24.49
CA LYS A 195 -21.29 -8.07 25.85
C LYS A 195 -20.45 -8.83 26.89
N PRO A 196 -20.12 -10.12 26.71
CA PRO A 196 -19.18 -10.83 27.59
C PRO A 196 -17.83 -10.12 27.74
N ILE A 197 -17.22 -9.66 26.64
CA ILE A 197 -15.93 -8.97 26.64
C ILE A 197 -15.99 -7.69 27.48
N ARG A 198 -17.00 -6.84 27.24
CA ARG A 198 -17.21 -5.61 28.02
C ARG A 198 -17.44 -5.90 29.50
N THR A 199 -18.20 -6.96 29.82
CA THR A 199 -18.47 -7.36 31.21
C THR A 199 -17.20 -7.83 31.92
N ALA A 200 -16.40 -8.68 31.26
CA ALA A 200 -15.12 -9.16 31.79
C ALA A 200 -14.11 -8.02 31.98
N ALA A 201 -14.17 -6.99 31.14
CA ALA A 201 -13.36 -5.79 31.24
C ALA A 201 -13.97 -4.72 32.17
N PHE A 202 -14.67 -5.12 33.24
CA PHE A 202 -15.26 -4.22 34.24
C PHE A 202 -16.21 -3.14 33.67
N GLY A 203 -16.90 -3.45 32.58
CA GLY A 203 -17.84 -2.52 31.93
C GLY A 203 -17.19 -1.50 30.99
N ILE A 204 -15.91 -1.65 30.63
CA ILE A 204 -15.25 -0.77 29.67
C ILE A 204 -15.93 -0.91 28.29
N LEU A 205 -16.53 0.18 27.81
CA LEU A 205 -17.38 0.19 26.61
C LEU A 205 -16.64 -0.07 25.30
N TRP A 206 -15.34 0.20 25.26
CA TRP A 206 -14.48 0.04 24.09
C TRP A 206 -13.63 -1.23 24.16
N ALA A 207 -13.85 -2.10 25.14
CA ALA A 207 -13.04 -3.30 25.36
C ALA A 207 -13.11 -4.26 24.16
N ASP A 208 -14.30 -4.43 23.57
CA ASP A 208 -14.52 -5.19 22.35
C ASP A 208 -13.72 -4.62 21.17
N GLN A 209 -13.78 -3.31 20.94
CA GLN A 209 -13.00 -2.64 19.90
C GLN A 209 -11.49 -2.77 20.13
N ALA A 210 -11.02 -2.65 21.38
CA ALA A 210 -9.60 -2.83 21.72
C ALA A 210 -9.12 -4.26 21.44
N VAL A 211 -9.95 -5.28 21.69
CA VAL A 211 -9.65 -6.68 21.34
C VAL A 211 -9.50 -6.82 19.82
N LEU A 212 -10.42 -6.24 19.03
CA LEU A 212 -10.31 -6.27 17.57
C LEU A 212 -9.03 -5.59 17.06
N VAL A 213 -8.71 -4.39 17.59
CA VAL A 213 -7.48 -3.66 17.24
C VAL A 213 -6.23 -4.46 17.62
N ALA A 214 -6.24 -5.13 18.78
CA ALA A 214 -5.12 -5.98 19.21
C ALA A 214 -4.91 -7.18 18.28
N ILE A 215 -5.99 -7.86 17.87
CA ILE A 215 -5.93 -8.97 16.91
C ILE A 215 -5.47 -8.47 15.54
N ALA A 216 -6.03 -7.37 15.04
CA ALA A 216 -5.60 -6.78 13.78
C ALA A 216 -4.12 -6.35 13.81
N GLY A 217 -3.66 -5.80 14.92
CA GLY A 217 -2.25 -5.48 15.17
C GLY A 217 -1.35 -6.73 15.14
N LEU A 218 -1.79 -7.82 15.78
CA LEU A 218 -1.07 -9.10 15.72
C LEU A 218 -0.99 -9.65 14.30
N VAL A 219 -2.09 -9.62 13.56
CA VAL A 219 -2.12 -10.04 12.15
C VAL A 219 -1.17 -9.19 11.31
N PHE A 220 -1.15 -7.87 11.50
CA PHE A 220 -0.20 -6.97 10.84
C PHE A 220 1.26 -7.33 11.15
N LEU A 221 1.58 -7.66 12.41
CA LEU A 221 2.92 -8.08 12.81
C LEU A 221 3.35 -9.40 12.16
N VAL A 222 2.41 -10.33 11.96
CA VAL A 222 2.67 -11.65 11.35
C VAL A 222 2.57 -11.61 9.82
N ALA A 223 1.89 -10.62 9.24
CA ALA A 223 1.65 -10.49 7.80
C ALA A 223 2.92 -10.68 6.93
N PRO A 224 4.12 -10.15 7.27
CA PRO A 224 5.34 -10.40 6.48
C PRO A 224 5.66 -11.89 6.29
N VAL A 225 5.33 -12.73 7.27
CA VAL A 225 5.48 -14.19 7.19
C VAL A 225 4.49 -14.78 6.20
N MET A 226 3.25 -14.29 6.15
CA MET A 226 2.26 -14.72 5.15
C MET A 226 2.68 -14.27 3.75
N LEU A 227 3.12 -13.01 3.62
CA LEU A 227 3.48 -12.39 2.35
C LEU A 227 4.67 -13.05 1.67
N ARG A 228 5.69 -13.50 2.41
CA ARG A 228 6.83 -14.25 1.81
C ARG A 228 6.40 -15.54 1.10
N TYR A 229 5.35 -16.21 1.57
CA TYR A 229 4.83 -17.41 0.91
C TYR A 229 3.95 -17.03 -0.30
N ILE A 230 3.10 -16.01 -0.12
CA ILE A 230 2.24 -15.50 -1.20
C ILE A 230 3.09 -15.03 -2.39
N TRP A 231 4.23 -14.36 -2.15
CA TRP A 231 5.09 -13.83 -3.21
C TRP A 231 5.98 -14.83 -3.93
N HIS A 232 6.07 -16.09 -3.46
CA HIS A 232 7.08 -17.03 -3.95
C HIS A 232 8.49 -16.48 -3.75
N THR A 233 9.05 -16.77 -2.59
CA THR A 233 10.38 -16.29 -2.26
C THR A 233 11.32 -17.44 -1.99
N ARG A 234 12.57 -17.28 -2.43
CA ARG A 234 13.69 -18.14 -2.05
C ARG A 234 14.79 -17.30 -1.42
N VAL A 235 15.70 -17.95 -0.69
CA VAL A 235 16.82 -17.24 -0.05
C VAL A 235 17.82 -16.81 -1.14
N LEU A 236 18.36 -15.60 -1.01
CA LEU A 236 19.47 -15.16 -1.87
C LEU A 236 20.66 -16.12 -1.65
N PRO A 237 21.15 -16.81 -2.69
CA PRO A 237 22.25 -17.76 -2.55
C PRO A 237 23.53 -17.07 -2.09
N ASP A 238 24.46 -17.84 -1.55
CA ASP A 238 25.77 -17.32 -1.18
C ASP A 238 26.53 -16.90 -2.45
N GLY A 239 27.16 -15.72 -2.40
CA GLY A 239 27.80 -15.10 -3.55
C GLY A 239 28.41 -13.74 -3.21
N GLU A 240 28.98 -13.07 -4.22
CA GLU A 240 29.55 -11.72 -4.04
C GLU A 240 28.48 -10.69 -3.66
N LEU A 241 27.39 -10.62 -4.45
CA LEU A 241 26.29 -9.71 -4.18
C LEU A 241 25.74 -9.88 -2.75
N ARG A 242 25.50 -11.13 -2.32
CA ARG A 242 25.01 -11.38 -0.96
C ARG A 242 25.97 -10.83 0.09
N ARG A 243 27.27 -11.13 -0.01
CA ARG A 243 28.28 -10.61 0.95
C ARG A 243 28.28 -9.08 0.98
N ARG A 244 28.21 -8.43 -0.20
CA ARG A 244 28.14 -6.97 -0.32
C ARG A 244 26.93 -6.38 0.41
N LEU A 245 25.74 -6.98 0.24
CA LEU A 245 24.52 -6.54 0.91
C LEU A 245 24.54 -6.81 2.43
N GLU A 246 25.13 -7.94 2.85
CA GLU A 246 25.34 -8.26 4.27
C GLU A 246 26.32 -7.27 4.92
N ASP A 247 27.38 -6.87 4.21
CA ASP A 247 28.32 -5.84 4.65
C ASP A 247 27.65 -4.47 4.76
N LEU A 248 26.84 -4.07 3.78
CA LEU A 248 26.05 -2.85 3.88
C LEU A 248 25.16 -2.87 5.12
N CYS A 249 24.47 -3.98 5.39
CA CYS A 249 23.67 -4.14 6.60
C CYS A 249 24.51 -4.02 7.89
N ARG A 250 25.71 -4.59 7.92
CA ARG A 250 26.65 -4.46 9.06
C ARG A 250 27.03 -3.00 9.27
N ARG A 251 27.45 -2.29 8.21
CA ARG A 251 27.87 -0.87 8.26
C ARG A 251 26.77 0.03 8.80
N VAL A 252 25.53 -0.15 8.35
CA VAL A 252 24.39 0.68 8.78
C VAL A 252 23.70 0.16 10.05
N GLY A 253 24.17 -0.95 10.63
CA GLY A 253 23.56 -1.58 11.79
C GLY A 253 22.12 -2.05 11.55
N LEU A 254 21.80 -2.50 10.33
CA LEU A 254 20.48 -3.03 9.98
C LEU A 254 20.38 -4.51 10.37
N LYS A 255 19.50 -4.79 11.34
CA LYS A 255 19.13 -6.17 11.69
C LYS A 255 17.98 -6.63 10.80
N TYR A 256 18.12 -7.79 10.17
CA TYR A 256 17.12 -8.44 9.32
C TYR A 256 17.04 -9.94 9.63
N ARG A 257 16.00 -10.63 9.14
CA ARG A 257 15.88 -12.09 9.25
C ARG A 257 16.55 -12.80 8.09
N ARG A 258 16.17 -12.46 6.85
CA ARG A 258 16.72 -13.02 5.60
C ARG A 258 16.63 -12.02 4.46
N ILE A 259 17.58 -12.11 3.53
CA ILE A 259 17.50 -11.50 2.19
C ILE A 259 16.91 -12.55 1.25
N LEU A 260 15.83 -12.19 0.56
CA LEU A 260 15.02 -13.09 -0.25
C LEU A 260 14.99 -12.62 -1.71
N ILE A 261 14.98 -13.56 -2.64
CA ILE A 261 14.64 -13.33 -4.04
C ILE A 261 13.13 -13.51 -4.18
N TRP A 262 12.45 -12.50 -4.73
CA TRP A 262 11.07 -12.59 -5.18
C TRP A 262 11.03 -13.08 -6.62
N GLU A 263 10.48 -14.28 -6.81
CA GLU A 263 10.34 -14.89 -8.13
C GLU A 263 9.11 -14.31 -8.85
N SER A 264 9.35 -13.26 -9.63
CA SER A 264 8.32 -12.52 -10.36
C SER A 264 8.30 -12.85 -11.86
N ASP A 265 9.09 -13.82 -12.29
CA ASP A 265 9.40 -14.10 -13.68
C ASP A 265 9.95 -12.91 -14.47
N GLY A 266 10.78 -12.10 -13.81
CA GLY A 266 11.36 -10.88 -14.39
C GLY A 266 10.36 -9.72 -14.56
N MET A 267 9.13 -9.87 -14.05
CA MET A 267 8.07 -8.86 -14.22
C MET A 267 8.17 -7.66 -13.32
N VAL A 268 8.74 -7.88 -12.16
CA VAL A 268 8.94 -6.81 -11.22
C VAL A 268 10.41 -6.53 -11.19
N VAL A 269 10.74 -5.25 -11.33
CA VAL A 269 12.09 -4.73 -11.20
C VAL A 269 12.04 -3.80 -10.02
N ASN A 270 12.14 -4.39 -8.84
CA ASN A 270 12.00 -3.65 -7.60
C ASN A 270 12.70 -4.37 -6.44
N ALA A 271 12.95 -3.61 -5.39
CA ALA A 271 13.21 -4.14 -4.07
C ALA A 271 12.03 -3.81 -3.15
N ALA A 272 11.94 -4.49 -2.01
CA ALA A 272 10.99 -4.14 -0.98
C ALA A 272 11.50 -4.59 0.38
N VAL A 273 11.23 -3.80 1.41
CA VAL A 273 11.35 -4.25 2.80
C VAL A 273 9.99 -4.51 3.43
N MET A 274 9.88 -5.64 4.13
CA MET A 274 8.70 -6.00 4.90
C MET A 274 9.06 -6.28 6.35
N GLY A 275 8.10 -6.01 7.23
CA GLY A 275 8.15 -6.43 8.63
C GLY A 275 8.74 -5.39 9.57
N LEU A 276 7.93 -5.04 10.55
CA LEU A 276 8.26 -4.05 11.56
C LEU A 276 9.37 -4.56 12.49
N LEU A 277 9.22 -5.78 13.00
CA LEU A 277 10.11 -6.38 13.98
C LEU A 277 11.18 -7.27 13.33
N ARG A 278 12.39 -7.31 13.91
CA ARG A 278 13.52 -8.13 13.42
C ARG A 278 13.14 -9.58 13.09
N PRO A 279 12.40 -10.34 13.92
CA PRO A 279 12.08 -11.74 13.64
C PRO A 279 11.20 -11.95 12.41
N VAL A 280 10.57 -10.91 11.88
CA VAL A 280 9.70 -10.98 10.70
C VAL A 280 10.13 -9.99 9.62
N ARG A 281 11.35 -9.43 9.73
CA ARG A 281 11.88 -8.46 8.77
C ARG A 281 12.59 -9.14 7.62
N TYR A 282 12.02 -9.01 6.43
CA TYR A 282 12.56 -9.58 5.19
C TYR A 282 12.89 -8.45 4.21
N ILE A 283 14.05 -8.56 3.55
CA ILE A 283 14.44 -7.67 2.45
C ILE A 283 14.33 -8.49 1.17
N LEU A 284 13.59 -7.99 0.20
CA LEU A 284 13.25 -8.69 -1.03
C LEU A 284 13.87 -7.99 -2.21
N LEU A 285 14.48 -8.77 -3.09
CA LEU A 285 14.99 -8.35 -4.40
C LEU A 285 14.25 -9.16 -5.44
N SER A 286 13.64 -8.53 -6.44
CA SER A 286 13.00 -9.30 -7.51
C SER A 286 14.05 -9.94 -8.41
N ASP A 287 13.71 -11.09 -8.99
CA ASP A 287 14.53 -11.74 -10.00
C ASP A 287 14.81 -10.83 -11.21
N GLY A 288 13.84 -10.02 -11.64
CA GLY A 288 14.04 -9.02 -12.70
C GLY A 288 15.04 -7.93 -12.34
N LEU A 289 15.13 -7.53 -11.06
CA LEU A 289 16.15 -6.57 -10.60
C LEU A 289 17.55 -7.18 -10.72
N LEU A 290 17.69 -8.44 -10.29
CA LEU A 290 18.97 -9.17 -10.30
C LEU A 290 19.48 -9.46 -11.72
N GLU A 291 18.58 -9.65 -12.68
CA GLU A 291 18.94 -9.96 -14.07
C GLU A 291 19.33 -8.73 -14.89
N MET A 292 18.85 -7.54 -14.52
CA MET A 292 18.91 -6.35 -15.38
C MET A 292 19.71 -5.18 -14.80
N MET A 293 20.16 -5.28 -13.56
CA MET A 293 20.95 -4.24 -12.90
C MET A 293 22.29 -4.80 -12.43
N ASP A 294 23.34 -3.99 -12.52
CA ASP A 294 24.64 -4.33 -11.94
C ASP A 294 24.60 -4.30 -10.40
N ASP A 295 25.54 -5.00 -9.77
CA ASP A 295 25.60 -5.14 -8.30
C ASP A 295 25.70 -3.80 -7.57
N ALA A 296 26.33 -2.78 -8.17
CA ALA A 296 26.46 -1.45 -7.56
C ALA A 296 25.11 -0.73 -7.54
N LYS A 297 24.34 -0.80 -8.62
CA LYS A 297 22.97 -0.26 -8.67
C LYS A 297 22.02 -1.06 -7.77
N ILE A 298 22.17 -2.38 -7.68
CA ILE A 298 21.39 -3.20 -6.74
C ILE A 298 21.68 -2.78 -5.30
N GLU A 299 22.96 -2.55 -4.93
CA GLU A 299 23.33 -2.05 -3.61
C GLU A 299 22.70 -0.67 -3.31
N ALA A 300 22.57 0.21 -4.31
CA ALA A 300 21.87 1.50 -4.18
C ALA A 300 20.40 1.35 -3.84
N VAL A 301 19.70 0.52 -4.59
CA VAL A 301 18.29 0.23 -4.36
C VAL A 301 18.11 -0.45 -2.99
N PHE A 302 19.02 -1.33 -2.60
CA PHE A 302 19.00 -1.93 -1.27
C PHE A 302 19.25 -0.89 -0.16
N GLY A 303 20.16 0.07 -0.37
CA GLY A 303 20.41 1.19 0.54
C GLY A 303 19.16 2.05 0.76
N HIS A 304 18.36 2.27 -0.29
CA HIS A 304 17.04 2.91 -0.19
C HIS A 304 16.10 2.17 0.76
N GLU A 305 15.93 0.85 0.56
CA GLU A 305 15.08 0.01 1.40
C GLU A 305 15.59 -0.05 2.85
N ALA A 306 16.91 -0.08 3.05
CA ALA A 306 17.52 0.04 4.36
C ALA A 306 17.19 1.38 5.03
N GLY A 307 17.15 2.47 4.25
CA GLY A 307 16.71 3.79 4.68
C GLY A 307 15.29 3.79 5.24
N HIS A 308 14.34 3.12 4.57
CA HIS A 308 12.97 2.98 5.10
C HIS A 308 12.92 2.34 6.49
N VAL A 309 13.77 1.36 6.74
CA VAL A 309 13.84 0.69 8.06
C VAL A 309 14.54 1.56 9.09
N LYS A 310 15.72 2.11 8.76
CA LYS A 310 16.54 2.87 9.70
C LYS A 310 15.87 4.18 10.11
N CYS A 311 15.18 4.82 9.18
CA CYS A 311 14.40 6.04 9.42
C CYS A 311 12.99 5.76 9.96
N ARG A 312 12.62 4.49 10.21
CA ARG A 312 11.35 4.05 10.83
C ARG A 312 10.10 4.49 10.06
N HIS A 313 10.17 4.53 8.73
CA HIS A 313 9.07 5.03 7.91
C HIS A 313 7.78 4.22 8.06
N ILE A 314 7.89 2.90 8.24
CA ILE A 314 6.73 2.00 8.43
C ILE A 314 6.00 2.33 9.74
N GLU A 315 6.74 2.62 10.82
CA GLU A 315 6.17 3.03 12.10
C GLU A 315 5.39 4.34 12.00
N PHE A 316 5.93 5.32 11.27
CA PHE A 316 5.23 6.60 11.10
C PHE A 316 4.06 6.50 10.13
N TYR A 317 4.07 5.57 9.16
CA TYR A 317 2.87 5.25 8.40
C TYR A 317 1.79 4.59 9.27
N LEU A 318 2.17 3.70 10.19
CA LEU A 318 1.23 3.14 11.17
C LEU A 318 0.67 4.23 12.09
N LEU A 319 1.52 5.16 12.54
CA LEU A 319 1.11 6.29 13.36
C LEU A 319 0.13 7.21 12.62
N PHE A 320 0.38 7.49 11.34
CA PHE A 320 -0.56 8.21 10.48
C PHE A 320 -1.91 7.48 10.38
N ALA A 321 -1.89 6.15 10.21
CA ALA A 321 -3.12 5.36 10.16
C ALA A 321 -3.90 5.43 11.49
N VAL A 322 -3.24 5.25 12.63
CA VAL A 322 -3.85 5.37 13.97
C VAL A 322 -4.41 6.77 14.20
N LEU A 323 -3.63 7.81 13.88
CA LEU A 323 -4.09 9.20 13.99
C LEU A 323 -5.33 9.46 13.14
N SER A 324 -5.38 8.95 11.90
CA SER A 324 -6.56 9.09 11.05
C SER A 324 -7.80 8.43 11.66
N MET A 325 -7.65 7.26 12.29
CA MET A 325 -8.74 6.57 12.99
C MET A 325 -9.19 7.35 14.23
N LEU A 326 -8.25 7.92 15.01
CA LEU A 326 -8.58 8.74 16.19
C LEU A 326 -9.34 10.02 15.81
N ILE A 327 -8.92 10.69 14.74
CA ILE A 327 -9.61 11.89 14.23
C ILE A 327 -11.03 11.53 13.79
N VAL A 328 -11.20 10.50 12.95
CA VAL A 328 -12.52 10.12 12.43
C VAL A 328 -13.42 9.59 13.55
N GLY A 329 -12.90 8.72 14.41
CA GLY A 329 -13.63 8.20 15.57
C GLY A 329 -14.06 9.31 16.53
N GLY A 330 -13.17 10.28 16.81
CA GLY A 330 -13.49 11.44 17.63
C GLY A 330 -14.58 12.33 17.03
N VAL A 331 -14.57 12.54 15.71
CA VAL A 331 -15.64 13.28 15.01
C VAL A 331 -16.96 12.50 15.04
N MET A 332 -16.94 11.18 14.81
CA MET A 332 -18.15 10.35 14.91
C MET A 332 -18.75 10.38 16.31
N GLU A 333 -17.93 10.25 17.35
CA GLU A 333 -18.38 10.36 18.74
C GLU A 333 -18.95 11.75 19.06
N LEU A 334 -18.35 12.82 18.53
CA LEU A 334 -18.87 14.18 18.68
C LEU A 334 -20.26 14.31 18.06
N ILE A 335 -20.46 13.77 16.84
CA ILE A 335 -21.77 13.76 16.18
C ILE A 335 -22.78 12.97 17.02
N MET A 336 -22.42 11.79 17.52
CA MET A 336 -23.29 10.98 18.38
C MET A 336 -23.61 11.62 19.74
N ARG A 337 -22.72 12.47 20.27
CA ARG A 337 -22.98 13.26 21.48
C ARG A 337 -23.90 14.43 21.20
N ALA A 338 -23.69 15.14 20.09
CA ALA A 338 -24.56 16.23 19.67
C ALA A 338 -25.99 15.72 19.42
N ASP A 339 -26.12 14.56 18.77
CA ASP A 339 -27.40 13.86 18.54
C ASP A 339 -28.15 13.57 19.85
N ARG A 340 -27.46 13.01 20.86
CA ARG A 340 -28.05 12.76 22.18
C ARG A 340 -28.48 14.02 22.93
N GLN A 341 -27.74 15.12 22.77
CA GLN A 341 -27.99 16.38 23.46
C GLN A 341 -29.10 17.21 22.79
N TRP A 342 -29.20 17.14 21.47
CA TRP A 342 -30.15 17.90 20.65
C TRP A 342 -30.85 16.99 19.62
N PRO A 343 -31.75 16.08 20.08
CA PRO A 343 -32.40 15.11 19.20
C PRO A 343 -33.27 15.77 18.11
N ALA A 344 -33.77 16.98 18.35
CA ALA A 344 -34.54 17.74 17.35
C ALA A 344 -33.76 18.04 16.06
N LEU A 345 -32.41 18.02 16.09
CA LEU A 345 -31.57 18.19 14.89
C LEU A 345 -31.52 16.92 14.04
N SER A 346 -31.54 15.74 14.66
CA SER A 346 -31.46 14.46 13.96
C SER A 346 -32.82 13.91 13.54
N GLU A 347 -33.90 14.30 14.22
CA GLU A 347 -35.28 14.02 13.77
C GLU A 347 -35.56 14.55 12.36
N GLN A 348 -34.82 15.58 11.91
CA GLN A 348 -34.89 16.12 10.55
C GLN A 348 -34.10 15.31 9.51
N ILE A 349 -33.24 14.39 9.96
CA ILE A 349 -32.39 13.53 9.11
C ILE A 349 -32.78 12.06 9.36
N PRO A 350 -33.75 11.53 8.59
CA PRO A 350 -34.11 10.12 8.67
C PRO A 350 -32.87 9.23 8.49
N ASP A 351 -32.78 8.17 9.28
CA ASP A 351 -31.70 7.18 9.23
C ASP A 351 -30.28 7.72 9.46
N LEU A 352 -30.09 8.84 10.17
CA LEU A 352 -28.76 9.43 10.46
C LEU A 352 -27.69 8.37 10.84
N GLN A 353 -28.05 7.40 11.69
CA GLN A 353 -27.16 6.33 12.11
C GLN A 353 -26.65 5.44 10.96
N ALA A 354 -27.45 5.25 9.90
CA ALA A 354 -27.06 4.51 8.72
C ALA A 354 -26.08 5.29 7.82
N TYR A 355 -26.08 6.62 7.89
CA TYR A 355 -25.15 7.48 7.13
C TYR A 355 -23.77 7.61 7.81
N LEU A 356 -23.69 7.44 9.15
CA LEU A 356 -22.44 7.64 9.90
C LEU A 356 -21.28 6.75 9.43
N PRO A 357 -21.44 5.43 9.18
CA PRO A 357 -20.34 4.59 8.68
C PRO A 357 -19.82 5.03 7.31
N VAL A 358 -20.71 5.49 6.43
CA VAL A 358 -20.36 5.99 5.09
C VAL A 358 -19.61 7.31 5.20
N LEU A 359 -20.07 8.22 6.07
CA LEU A 359 -19.37 9.47 6.37
C LEU A 359 -17.97 9.21 6.94
N ALA A 360 -17.85 8.31 7.92
CA ALA A 360 -16.57 7.91 8.51
C ALA A 360 -15.61 7.35 7.44
N THR A 361 -16.10 6.46 6.57
CA THR A 361 -15.32 5.90 5.46
C THR A 361 -14.87 7.00 4.49
N GLY A 362 -15.77 7.90 4.11
CA GLY A 362 -15.46 9.04 3.25
C GLY A 362 -14.39 9.96 3.83
N MET A 363 -14.47 10.24 5.14
CA MET A 363 -13.47 11.03 5.86
C MET A 363 -12.11 10.35 5.91
N ILE A 364 -12.05 9.03 6.21
CA ILE A 364 -10.79 8.28 6.18
C ILE A 364 -10.16 8.36 4.80
N LEU A 365 -10.93 8.11 3.74
CA LEU A 365 -10.43 8.18 2.36
C LEU A 365 -9.90 9.57 2.01
N LEU A 366 -10.59 10.63 2.45
CA LEU A 366 -10.17 12.01 2.23
C LEU A 366 -8.85 12.34 2.95
N ILE A 367 -8.75 11.99 4.23
CA ILE A 367 -7.54 12.19 5.05
C ILE A 367 -6.36 11.46 4.41
N TRP A 368 -6.56 10.22 3.97
CA TRP A 368 -5.52 9.45 3.29
C TRP A 368 -5.13 10.11 1.97
N TRP A 369 -6.09 10.44 1.11
CA TRP A 369 -5.85 11.04 -0.20
C TRP A 369 -5.04 12.36 -0.12
N LEU A 370 -5.38 13.22 0.84
CA LEU A 370 -4.71 14.51 1.04
C LEU A 370 -3.37 14.37 1.80
N GLY A 371 -3.33 13.59 2.88
CA GLY A 371 -2.21 13.56 3.81
C GLY A 371 -1.11 12.55 3.46
N PHE A 372 -1.49 11.31 3.12
CA PHE A 372 -0.53 10.20 3.00
C PHE A 372 0.50 10.46 1.89
N GLY A 373 0.05 10.95 0.74
CA GLY A 373 0.94 11.26 -0.38
C GLY A 373 2.01 12.30 -0.02
N ALA A 374 1.64 13.34 0.74
CA ALA A 374 2.58 14.38 1.16
C ALA A 374 3.66 13.83 2.10
N VAL A 375 3.26 13.05 3.12
CA VAL A 375 4.18 12.39 4.06
C VAL A 375 5.08 11.40 3.32
N SER A 376 4.50 10.56 2.47
CA SER A 376 5.24 9.53 1.75
C SER A 376 6.34 10.12 0.86
N ARG A 377 6.06 11.19 0.11
CA ARG A 377 7.08 11.82 -0.75
C ARG A 377 8.29 12.32 0.01
N GLN A 378 8.13 12.80 1.24
CA GLN A 378 9.26 13.23 2.08
C GLN A 378 10.06 12.03 2.60
N PHE A 379 9.38 10.95 2.99
CA PHE A 379 10.05 9.72 3.43
C PHE A 379 10.84 9.05 2.30
N GLU A 380 10.36 9.12 1.06
CA GLU A 380 11.09 8.64 -0.12
C GLU A 380 12.40 9.42 -0.34
N LEU A 381 12.35 10.76 -0.23
CA LEU A 381 13.56 11.59 -0.33
C LEU A 381 14.54 11.30 0.82
N GLN A 382 14.04 11.08 2.05
CA GLN A 382 14.90 10.72 3.18
C GLN A 382 15.52 9.33 2.99
N ALA A 383 14.79 8.37 2.42
CA ALA A 383 15.32 7.04 2.10
C ALA A 383 16.38 7.10 0.99
N ASP A 384 16.21 7.96 -0.02
CA ASP A 384 17.22 8.24 -1.04
C ASP A 384 18.50 8.83 -0.45
N LEU A 385 18.35 9.86 0.37
CA LEU A 385 19.47 10.51 1.05
C LEU A 385 20.23 9.50 1.93
N PHE A 386 19.51 8.69 2.71
CA PHE A 386 20.12 7.63 3.52
C PHE A 386 20.85 6.60 2.65
N GLY A 387 20.21 6.13 1.58
CA GLY A 387 20.78 5.17 0.66
C GLY A 387 22.08 5.68 0.02
N ALA A 388 22.09 6.92 -0.46
CA ALA A 388 23.28 7.56 -1.01
C ALA A 388 24.42 7.69 0.03
N ARG A 389 24.10 8.08 1.27
CA ARG A 389 25.08 8.13 2.39
C ARG A 389 25.65 6.75 2.71
N SER A 390 24.84 5.70 2.65
CA SER A 390 25.25 4.31 2.96
C SER A 390 26.20 3.68 1.93
N MET A 391 26.29 4.29 0.75
CA MET A 391 27.13 3.89 -0.36
C MET A 391 28.34 4.82 -0.58
N THR A 392 28.74 5.56 0.45
CA THR A 392 29.93 6.41 0.38
C THR A 392 31.13 5.56 -0.04
N ARG A 393 31.66 5.87 -1.23
CA ARG A 393 32.81 5.19 -1.82
C ARG A 393 34.09 5.62 -1.13
N THR A 394 35.18 4.88 -1.29
CA THR A 394 36.50 5.34 -0.83
C THR A 394 36.98 6.54 -1.67
N ALA A 395 37.95 7.30 -1.16
CA ALA A 395 38.53 8.43 -1.88
C ALA A 395 39.13 8.03 -3.25
N GLN A 396 39.65 6.79 -3.37
CA GLN A 396 40.22 6.25 -4.61
C GLN A 396 39.15 5.87 -5.64
N GLU A 397 37.97 5.44 -5.19
CA GLU A 397 36.84 5.05 -6.04
C GLU A 397 35.92 6.23 -6.39
N CYS A 398 36.13 7.38 -5.75
CA CYS A 398 35.38 8.60 -5.97
C CYS A 398 35.92 9.34 -7.20
N GLY A 399 35.24 9.20 -8.33
CA GLY A 399 35.62 9.84 -9.59
C GLY A 399 35.15 11.29 -9.76
N MET A 400 34.51 11.90 -8.75
CA MET A 400 33.99 13.26 -8.83
C MET A 400 34.50 14.14 -7.68
N PRO A 401 34.67 15.47 -7.90
CA PRO A 401 34.92 16.41 -6.81
C PRO A 401 33.79 16.29 -5.79
N CYS A 402 34.12 16.03 -4.53
CA CYS A 402 33.11 15.91 -3.49
C CYS A 402 33.62 16.42 -2.15
N LEU A 403 32.71 17.02 -1.39
CA LEU A 403 32.97 17.59 -0.07
C LEU A 403 33.37 16.53 0.97
N VAL A 404 33.03 15.25 0.75
CA VAL A 404 33.38 14.14 1.66
C VAL A 404 34.88 13.81 1.60
N HIS A 405 35.47 13.78 0.40
CA HIS A 405 36.87 13.39 0.21
C HIS A 405 37.82 14.57 -0.01
N GLN A 406 37.28 15.72 -0.43
CA GLN A 406 37.99 16.96 -0.65
C GLN A 406 37.20 18.11 0.01
N PRO A 407 37.18 18.18 1.36
CA PRO A 407 36.56 19.31 2.03
C PRO A 407 37.33 20.60 1.66
N PRO A 408 36.63 21.74 1.47
CA PRO A 408 37.30 23.00 1.17
C PRO A 408 38.26 23.38 2.30
N ALA A 409 39.44 23.91 1.94
CA ALA A 409 40.50 24.26 2.88
C ALA A 409 40.18 25.46 3.82
N ILE A 410 38.94 25.97 3.80
CA ILE A 410 38.52 27.19 4.49
C ILE A 410 37.33 26.87 5.39
N SER A 411 37.60 26.55 6.66
CA SER A 411 36.64 26.71 7.74
C SER A 411 36.68 28.17 8.22
N VAL A 412 36.05 29.07 7.48
CA VAL A 412 35.81 30.45 7.93
C VAL A 412 34.34 30.73 7.62
N ASP A 413 33.58 30.86 8.72
CA ASP A 413 32.15 31.19 8.85
C ASP A 413 31.21 30.01 9.21
N ASN A 414 31.21 29.71 10.51
CA ASN A 414 30.05 29.32 11.34
C ASN A 414 29.08 28.19 10.91
N GLU A 415 29.48 27.27 10.06
CA GLU A 415 28.83 25.95 9.98
C GLU A 415 29.90 24.87 10.06
N ASP A 416 30.05 24.26 11.23
CA ASP A 416 30.81 23.02 11.40
C ASP A 416 30.21 21.98 10.45
N VAL A 417 30.84 21.74 9.30
CA VAL A 417 30.42 20.71 8.37
C VAL A 417 30.63 19.35 9.04
N VAL A 418 29.58 18.85 9.69
CA VAL A 418 29.58 17.52 10.27
C VAL A 418 29.68 16.52 9.12
N LEU A 419 30.80 15.81 9.02
CA LEU A 419 31.08 14.81 7.96
C LEU A 419 29.95 13.78 7.75
N GLY A 420 29.09 13.56 8.74
CA GLY A 420 27.90 12.70 8.64
C GLY A 420 26.72 13.28 7.85
N GLU A 421 26.71 14.58 7.56
CA GLU A 421 25.63 15.27 6.84
C GLU A 421 25.88 15.36 5.33
N VAL A 422 27.13 15.21 4.91
CA VAL A 422 27.57 15.37 3.52
C VAL A 422 27.38 14.08 2.74
N VAL A 423 27.00 14.18 1.46
CA VAL A 423 26.82 13.03 0.57
C VAL A 423 27.99 12.97 -0.43
N CYS A 424 28.58 11.79 -0.60
CA CYS A 424 29.59 11.58 -1.65
C CYS A 424 28.95 11.78 -3.03
N ALA A 425 29.54 12.67 -3.85
CA ALA A 425 28.98 13.02 -5.15
C ALA A 425 28.92 11.83 -6.11
N SER A 426 29.95 10.97 -6.13
CA SER A 426 29.94 9.74 -6.93
C SER A 426 28.87 8.75 -6.46
N ALA A 427 28.61 8.65 -5.15
CA ALA A 427 27.54 7.80 -4.63
C ALA A 427 26.16 8.34 -5.02
N ALA A 428 25.94 9.65 -4.91
CA ALA A 428 24.70 10.31 -5.35
C ALA A 428 24.44 10.13 -6.85
N ALA A 429 25.49 10.22 -7.68
CA ALA A 429 25.39 10.00 -9.12
C ALA A 429 25.04 8.55 -9.47
N LEU A 430 25.72 7.57 -8.86
CA LEU A 430 25.39 6.15 -9.01
C LEU A 430 23.94 5.85 -8.60
N PHE A 431 23.51 6.42 -7.49
CA PHE A 431 22.14 6.24 -7.00
C PHE A 431 21.11 6.85 -7.97
N ALA A 432 21.38 8.04 -8.49
CA ALA A 432 20.54 8.66 -9.52
C ALA A 432 20.48 7.82 -10.81
N GLU A 433 21.59 7.17 -11.19
CA GLU A 433 21.61 6.22 -12.31
C GLU A 433 20.79 4.96 -12.02
N ALA A 434 20.85 4.43 -10.80
CA ALA A 434 20.02 3.31 -10.37
C ALA A 434 18.52 3.65 -10.45
N LEU A 435 18.11 4.84 -10.01
CA LEU A 435 16.73 5.33 -10.13
C LEU A 435 16.29 5.45 -11.60
N ASN A 436 17.15 6.00 -12.45
CA ASN A 436 16.88 6.10 -13.89
C ASN A 436 16.74 4.71 -14.54
N CYS A 437 17.61 3.77 -14.15
CA CYS A 437 17.55 2.38 -14.60
C CYS A 437 16.23 1.70 -14.18
N ILE A 438 15.80 1.85 -12.92
CA ILE A 438 14.50 1.36 -12.46
C ILE A 438 13.35 1.96 -13.29
N ALA A 439 13.38 3.27 -13.54
CA ALA A 439 12.34 3.94 -14.31
C ALA A 439 12.26 3.38 -15.75
N ALA A 440 13.41 3.24 -16.41
CA ALA A 440 13.50 2.67 -17.75
C ALA A 440 13.01 1.21 -17.79
N LEU A 441 13.45 0.37 -16.84
CA LEU A 441 13.09 -1.04 -16.79
C LEU A 441 11.60 -1.28 -16.50
N ASN A 442 10.95 -0.37 -15.78
CA ASN A 442 9.50 -0.41 -15.53
C ASN A 442 8.67 0.36 -16.57
N GLY A 443 9.30 0.97 -17.59
CA GLY A 443 8.61 1.78 -18.60
C GLY A 443 7.93 3.04 -18.03
N ILE A 444 8.47 3.59 -16.94
CA ILE A 444 7.93 4.75 -16.24
C ILE A 444 8.63 6.01 -16.78
N PRO A 445 7.90 7.00 -17.34
CA PRO A 445 8.48 8.28 -17.71
C PRO A 445 9.11 8.96 -16.48
N ILE A 446 10.32 9.48 -16.61
CA ILE A 446 11.09 10.04 -15.49
C ILE A 446 10.43 11.27 -14.84
N ASP A 447 9.61 11.99 -15.60
CA ASP A 447 8.85 13.17 -15.20
C ASP A 447 7.46 12.83 -14.64
N ALA A 448 7.02 11.57 -14.75
CA ALA A 448 5.71 11.13 -14.27
C ALA A 448 5.55 11.39 -12.77
N LYS A 449 4.45 12.07 -12.41
CA LYS A 449 4.12 12.36 -11.00
C LYS A 449 3.33 11.20 -10.41
N GLY A 450 3.84 10.64 -9.30
CA GLY A 450 3.12 9.69 -8.48
C GLY A 450 2.37 10.39 -7.34
N TRP A 451 1.28 9.79 -6.89
CA TRP A 451 0.61 10.24 -5.66
C TRP A 451 1.49 9.98 -4.42
N ARG A 452 2.09 8.78 -4.35
CA ARG A 452 2.95 8.32 -3.25
C ARG A 452 4.43 8.72 -3.40
N HIS A 453 4.93 8.75 -4.64
CA HIS A 453 6.33 9.01 -4.95
C HIS A 453 6.45 10.29 -5.78
N SER A 454 7.46 11.10 -5.47
CA SER A 454 7.87 12.21 -6.36
C SER A 454 8.35 11.64 -7.70
N SER A 455 8.37 12.47 -8.74
CA SER A 455 8.93 12.04 -10.02
C SER A 455 10.40 11.63 -9.86
N ILE A 456 10.84 10.66 -10.66
CA ILE A 456 12.22 10.16 -10.62
C ILE A 456 13.19 11.28 -10.96
N ALA A 457 12.85 12.14 -11.93
CA ALA A 457 13.62 13.33 -12.27
C ALA A 457 13.82 14.26 -11.05
N HIS A 458 12.77 14.46 -10.24
CA HIS A 458 12.88 15.27 -9.03
C HIS A 458 13.78 14.60 -7.99
N ARG A 459 13.63 13.29 -7.75
CA ARG A 459 14.48 12.54 -6.80
C ARG A 459 15.96 12.57 -7.21
N MET A 460 16.26 12.37 -8.50
CA MET A 460 17.61 12.48 -9.05
C MET A 460 18.20 13.89 -8.89
N ALA A 461 17.39 14.94 -9.13
CA ALA A 461 17.82 16.32 -8.96
C ALA A 461 18.13 16.64 -7.49
N GLN A 462 17.30 16.16 -6.56
CA GLN A 462 17.52 16.32 -5.12
C GLN A 462 18.79 15.61 -4.64
N LEU A 463 19.07 14.39 -5.11
CA LEU A 463 20.30 13.67 -4.77
C LEU A 463 21.57 14.43 -5.20
N ARG A 464 21.56 15.02 -6.40
CA ARG A 464 22.65 15.86 -6.88
C ARG A 464 22.80 17.12 -6.03
N ASP A 465 21.67 17.70 -5.64
CA ASP A 465 21.63 18.89 -4.78
C ASP A 465 22.23 18.62 -3.39
N TYR A 466 21.88 17.49 -2.77
CA TYR A 466 22.42 17.07 -1.47
C TYR A 466 23.93 16.84 -1.47
N ALA A 467 24.51 16.46 -2.62
CA ALA A 467 25.95 16.28 -2.75
C ALA A 467 26.72 17.61 -2.88
N VAL A 468 26.08 18.68 -3.34
CA VAL A 468 26.69 20.00 -3.55
C VAL A 468 26.40 20.95 -2.38
N ARG A 469 25.19 20.89 -1.82
CA ARG A 469 24.71 21.79 -0.76
C ARG A 469 24.32 20.97 0.48
N PRO A 470 25.19 20.84 1.50
CA PRO A 470 24.88 20.11 2.73
C PRO A 470 23.62 20.63 3.45
N GLY A 471 23.39 21.95 3.46
CA GLY A 471 22.15 22.54 4.00
C GLY A 471 20.87 22.03 3.32
N ALA A 472 20.97 21.62 2.05
CA ALA A 472 20.01 20.81 1.30
C ALA A 472 19.43 19.63 2.09
N ALA A 473 20.36 18.79 2.53
CA ALA A 473 20.08 17.55 3.23
C ALA A 473 19.62 17.79 4.67
N ALA A 474 20.27 18.71 5.38
CA ALA A 474 19.88 19.09 6.75
C ALA A 474 18.46 19.64 6.82
N TRP A 475 18.04 20.42 5.82
CA TRP A 475 16.68 20.94 5.74
C TRP A 475 15.63 19.84 5.51
N LEU A 476 15.94 18.85 4.66
CA LEU A 476 15.07 17.68 4.50
C LEU A 476 14.94 16.91 5.82
N ASP A 477 16.05 16.65 6.50
CA ASP A 477 16.04 15.93 7.79
C ASP A 477 15.22 16.69 8.84
N THR A 478 15.34 18.02 8.90
CA THR A 478 14.52 18.90 9.77
C THR A 478 13.04 18.81 9.41
N LYS A 479 12.68 18.88 8.13
CA LYS A 479 11.29 18.75 7.68
C LYS A 479 10.68 17.41 8.06
N VAL A 480 11.42 16.33 7.84
CA VAL A 480 10.95 14.99 8.18
C VAL A 480 10.83 14.82 9.68
N LEU A 481 11.73 15.41 10.47
CA LEU A 481 11.62 15.45 11.93
C LEU A 481 10.34 16.16 12.38
N ILE A 482 10.00 17.32 11.81
CA ILE A 482 8.76 18.04 12.11
C ILE A 482 7.54 17.18 11.78
N ILE A 483 7.52 16.53 10.61
CA ILE A 483 6.42 15.61 10.24
C ILE A 483 6.27 14.48 11.27
N LYS A 484 7.38 13.84 11.64
CA LYS A 484 7.41 12.76 12.63
C LYS A 484 6.93 13.22 14.00
N ALA A 485 7.40 14.40 14.46
CA ALA A 485 6.98 15.00 15.71
C ALA A 485 5.48 15.34 15.72
N SER A 486 4.95 15.92 14.63
CA SER A 486 3.53 16.23 14.48
C SER A 486 2.65 14.98 14.51
N LEU A 487 3.05 13.90 13.83
CA LEU A 487 2.32 12.63 13.88
C LEU A 487 2.31 12.03 15.29
N LEU A 488 3.43 12.10 16.00
CA LEU A 488 3.54 11.62 17.38
C LEU A 488 2.71 12.45 18.35
N ALA A 489 2.89 13.77 18.34
CA ALA A 489 2.14 14.69 19.19
C ALA A 489 0.64 14.58 18.94
N GLY A 490 0.22 14.54 17.66
CA GLY A 490 -1.18 14.36 17.27
C GLY A 490 -1.77 13.04 17.77
N THR A 491 -1.02 11.94 17.66
CA THR A 491 -1.49 10.63 18.15
C THR A 491 -1.59 10.61 19.66
N VAL A 492 -0.60 11.13 20.39
CA VAL A 492 -0.63 11.21 21.85
C VAL A 492 -1.81 12.06 22.32
N ALA A 493 -2.01 13.24 21.71
CA ALA A 493 -3.16 14.09 22.00
C ALA A 493 -4.48 13.39 21.70
N GLY A 494 -4.60 12.72 20.56
CA GLY A 494 -5.79 11.95 20.18
C GLY A 494 -6.10 10.80 21.14
N LEU A 495 -5.07 10.09 21.62
CA LEU A 495 -5.22 9.04 22.63
C LEU A 495 -5.65 9.60 23.99
N LEU A 496 -5.07 10.73 24.42
CA LEU A 496 -5.48 11.41 25.65
C LEU A 496 -6.93 11.89 25.58
N ILE A 497 -7.33 12.48 24.45
CA ILE A 497 -8.73 12.88 24.20
C ILE A 497 -9.64 11.67 24.22
N ALA A 498 -9.27 10.57 23.55
CA ALA A 498 -10.05 9.33 23.57
C ALA A 498 -10.19 8.79 25.01
N LEU A 499 -9.11 8.76 25.79
CA LEU A 499 -9.14 8.36 27.19
C LEU A 499 -10.08 9.25 28.02
N LEU A 500 -10.07 10.57 27.81
CA LEU A 500 -10.99 11.49 28.50
C LEU A 500 -12.45 11.26 28.08
N ILE A 501 -12.71 11.09 26.79
CA ILE A 501 -14.04 10.86 26.21
C ILE A 501 -14.64 9.56 26.72
N TYR A 502 -13.82 8.50 26.83
CA TYR A 502 -14.25 7.14 27.15
C TYR A 502 -13.95 6.71 28.60
N SER A 503 -13.46 7.61 29.45
CA SER A 503 -13.20 7.32 30.86
C SER A 503 -14.52 7.14 31.64
N PRO A 504 -14.67 6.05 32.41
CA PRO A 504 -15.87 5.79 33.20
C PRO A 504 -16.11 6.87 34.28
N HIS A 505 -15.05 7.41 34.88
CA HIS A 505 -15.16 8.38 35.99
C HIS A 505 -15.71 9.77 35.59
N LEU A 506 -15.60 10.15 34.31
CA LEU A 506 -16.14 11.43 33.82
C LEU A 506 -17.64 11.37 33.48
N ARG A 507 -18.26 10.18 33.51
CA ARG A 507 -19.72 10.06 33.34
C ARG A 507 -20.48 10.41 34.62
N GLU A 508 -19.98 9.98 35.77
CA GLU A 508 -20.62 10.26 37.07
C GLU A 508 -20.59 11.75 37.43
N TRP A 509 -19.64 12.52 36.90
CA TRP A 509 -19.48 13.94 37.26
C TRP A 509 -20.34 14.91 36.44
N ARG A 510 -20.97 14.46 35.34
CA ARG A 510 -21.79 15.35 34.47
C ARG A 510 -23.25 14.92 34.30
N TRP A 511 -23.65 13.76 34.82
CA TRP A 511 -24.98 13.21 34.62
C TRP A 511 -25.47 12.47 35.87
N GLY A 512 -25.63 13.23 36.97
CA GLY A 512 -26.63 12.90 37.99
C GLY A 512 -28.04 13.19 37.44
N PRO A 513 -29.09 12.55 38.00
CA PRO A 513 -30.41 12.39 37.38
C PRO A 513 -31.05 13.66 36.86
#